data_AF-A0A842LWL2-F1
#
_entry.id   AF-A0A842LWL2-F1
#
_cell.length_a   1.000
_cell.length_b   1.000
_cell.length_c   1.000
_cell.angle_alpha   90.00
_cell.angle_beta   90.00
_cell.angle_gamma   90.00
#
_symmetry.space_group_name_H-M   'P 1'
#
loop_
_entity.id
_entity.type
_entity.pdbx_description
1 polymer ?
#
loop_
_entity_poly.entity_id
_entity_poly.type
_entity_poly.pdbx_seq_one_letter_code
_entity_poly.pdbx_strand_id
1 'polypeptide(L)'
;MSSVERICNPITQEELIRIRAVADFQFGNGCGHALFPEEVTVIRSKKTGKVKNIYYQKKLLATLRPKDGYLALSIEGGKRLAMIIPPPRYRVVPREDVIEFLKKGRNLFAKHVIECDPE
;
A
#
# COMPACT_ATOMS: atom_id res chain seq x y z
N MET A 1 -3.21 20.02 15.06
CA MET A 1 -2.28 19.59 16.12
C MET A 1 -3.02 18.67 17.09
N SER A 2 -2.88 17.35 16.96
CA SER A 2 -2.70 16.41 18.08
C SER A 2 -2.67 14.99 17.50
N SER A 3 -1.52 14.36 17.58
CA SER A 3 -1.31 12.92 17.40
C SER A 3 0.18 12.74 17.56
N VAL A 4 0.58 12.46 18.80
CA VAL A 4 1.81 11.76 19.21
C VAL A 4 2.76 11.51 18.05
N GLU A 5 3.91 12.18 18.01
CA GLU A 5 5.02 11.83 17.11
C GLU A 5 5.16 10.30 17.11
N ARG A 6 4.69 9.67 16.03
CA ARG A 6 4.70 8.22 15.98
C ARG A 6 6.13 7.86 15.65
N ILE A 7 6.87 7.46 16.69
CA ILE A 7 8.26 7.03 16.59
C ILE A 7 8.30 5.90 15.54
N CYS A 8 8.86 6.23 14.38
CA CYS A 8 9.14 5.28 13.33
C CYS A 8 10.46 4.61 13.69
N ASN A 9 10.43 3.30 13.85
CA ASN A 9 11.61 2.53 14.17
C ASN A 9 12.10 1.80 12.92
N PRO A 10 13.40 1.50 12.81
CA PRO A 10 13.89 0.57 11.79
C PRO A 10 13.12 -0.75 11.83
N ILE A 11 12.87 -1.31 10.66
CA ILE A 11 12.31 -2.66 10.52
C ILE A 11 13.41 -3.69 10.84
N THR A 12 13.04 -4.85 11.41
CA THR A 12 14.00 -5.97 11.50
C THR A 12 14.05 -6.73 10.18
N GLN A 13 15.12 -7.50 9.94
CA GLN A 13 15.23 -8.31 8.73
C GLN A 13 14.12 -9.35 8.61
N GLU A 14 13.74 -10.00 9.71
CA GLU A 14 12.63 -10.96 9.74
C GLU A 14 11.28 -10.31 9.40
N GLU A 15 11.02 -9.11 9.95
CA GLU A 15 9.81 -8.35 9.62
C GLU A 15 9.80 -7.90 8.16
N LEU A 16 10.95 -7.46 7.63
CA LEU A 16 11.09 -7.04 6.25
C LEU A 16 10.80 -8.20 5.29
N ILE A 17 11.39 -9.37 5.55
CA ILE A 17 11.10 -10.60 4.79
C ILE A 17 9.60 -10.90 4.81
N ARG A 18 8.95 -10.81 5.98
CA ARG A 18 7.51 -11.07 6.10
C ARG A 18 6.67 -10.09 5.30
N ILE A 19 6.89 -8.78 5.42
CA ILE A 19 6.07 -7.80 4.69
C ILE A 19 6.30 -7.87 3.18
N ARG A 20 7.52 -8.21 2.74
CA ARG A 20 7.84 -8.45 1.32
C ARG A 20 7.09 -9.67 0.80
N ALA A 21 7.11 -10.78 1.54
CA ALA A 21 6.36 -11.98 1.18
C ALA A 21 4.85 -11.73 1.07
N VAL A 22 4.27 -10.93 1.98
CA VAL A 22 2.86 -10.51 1.88
C VAL A 22 2.61 -9.69 0.61
N ALA A 23 3.49 -8.73 0.29
CA ALA A 23 3.35 -7.94 -0.94
C ALA A 23 3.51 -8.80 -2.21
N ASP A 24 4.45 -9.74 -2.23
CA ASP A 24 4.61 -10.68 -3.35
C ASP A 24 3.38 -11.56 -3.51
N PHE A 25 2.79 -12.01 -2.41
CA PHE A 25 1.55 -12.78 -2.42
C PHE A 25 0.36 -11.97 -2.96
N GLN A 26 0.22 -10.71 -2.54
CA GLN A 26 -0.95 -9.89 -2.91
C GLN A 26 -0.84 -9.26 -4.30
N PHE A 27 0.35 -8.85 -4.71
CA PHE A 27 0.57 -8.03 -5.91
C PHE A 27 1.38 -8.75 -6.99
N GLY A 28 1.91 -9.93 -6.67
CA GLY A 28 2.73 -10.74 -7.56
C GLY A 28 4.23 -10.66 -7.25
N ASN A 29 4.95 -11.68 -7.70
CA ASN A 29 6.37 -11.86 -7.40
C ASN A 29 7.23 -10.64 -7.76
N GLY A 30 8.12 -10.24 -6.86
CA GLY A 30 9.01 -9.09 -7.00
C GLY A 30 8.43 -7.77 -6.48
N CYS A 31 7.12 -7.70 -6.25
CA CYS A 31 6.48 -6.49 -5.71
C CYS A 31 6.94 -6.17 -4.29
N GLY A 32 7.26 -7.19 -3.48
CA GLY A 32 7.75 -7.00 -2.12
C GLY A 32 9.04 -6.19 -2.07
N HIS A 33 10.06 -6.61 -2.82
CA HIS A 33 11.33 -5.89 -2.90
C HIS A 33 11.16 -4.49 -3.48
N ALA A 34 10.37 -4.36 -4.55
CA ALA A 34 10.19 -3.09 -5.23
C ALA A 34 9.35 -2.08 -4.40
N LEU A 35 8.38 -2.57 -3.62
CA LEU A 35 7.56 -1.72 -2.75
C LEU A 35 8.26 -1.36 -1.44
N PHE A 36 9.00 -2.30 -0.85
CA PHE A 36 9.65 -2.16 0.46
C PHE A 36 11.17 -2.36 0.36
N PRO A 37 11.95 -1.29 0.10
CA PRO A 37 13.42 -1.32 0.18
C PRO A 37 13.90 -1.49 1.62
N GLU A 38 15.21 -1.63 1.84
CA GLU A 38 15.78 -1.96 3.15
C GLU A 38 15.59 -0.87 4.21
N GLU A 39 15.53 0.39 3.79
CA GLU A 39 15.46 1.56 4.66
C GLU A 39 14.04 1.90 5.12
N VAL A 40 13.09 0.98 4.95
CA VAL A 40 11.73 1.19 5.45
C VAL A 40 11.73 1.25 6.97
N THR A 41 10.89 2.13 7.49
CA THR A 41 10.64 2.25 8.93
C THR A 41 9.21 1.86 9.23
N VAL A 42 8.97 1.40 10.45
CA VAL A 42 7.67 0.88 10.85
C VAL A 42 7.20 1.48 12.16
N ILE A 43 5.88 1.59 12.27
CA ILE A 43 5.20 1.75 13.54
C ILE A 43 4.64 0.39 13.93
N ARG A 44 4.95 -0.03 15.15
CA ARG A 44 4.45 -1.28 15.74
C ARG A 44 3.27 -1.01 16.67
N SER A 45 2.38 -1.98 16.78
CA SER A 45 1.30 -1.98 17.75
C SER A 45 1.88 -1.97 19.17
N LYS A 46 1.49 -0.99 20.00
CA LYS A 46 1.92 -0.94 21.41
C LYS A 46 1.50 -2.17 22.21
N LYS A 47 0.36 -2.78 21.86
CA LYS A 47 -0.20 -3.94 22.58
C LYS A 47 0.46 -5.27 22.19
N THR A 48 0.78 -5.44 20.91
CA THR A 48 1.19 -6.75 20.36
C THR A 48 2.60 -6.77 19.80
N GLY A 49 3.28 -5.62 19.71
CA GLY A 49 4.59 -5.50 19.09
C GLY A 49 4.62 -5.69 17.56
N LYS A 50 3.51 -6.10 16.94
CA LYS A 50 3.44 -6.40 15.50
C LYS A 50 3.52 -5.14 14.65
N VAL A 51 4.17 -5.24 13.48
CA VAL A 51 4.18 -4.20 12.45
C VAL A 51 2.76 -3.78 12.09
N LYS A 52 2.52 -2.47 12.04
CA LYS A 52 1.22 -1.87 11.71
C LYS A 52 1.31 -0.96 10.49
N ASN A 53 2.16 0.06 10.54
CA ASN A 53 2.32 1.02 9.44
C ASN A 53 3.75 0.93 8.91
N ILE A 54 3.91 0.95 7.59
CA ILE A 54 5.19 0.82 6.90
C ILE A 54 5.44 2.11 6.12
N TYR A 55 6.60 2.72 6.34
CA TYR A 55 6.99 4.01 5.79
C TYR A 55 8.29 3.90 5.02
N TYR A 56 8.44 4.76 4.03
CA TYR A 56 9.71 5.02 3.37
C TYR A 56 9.84 6.50 3.08
N GLN A 57 11.02 7.08 3.37
CA GLN A 57 11.26 8.52 3.23
C GLN A 57 10.13 9.37 3.87
N LYS A 58 9.71 8.98 5.09
CA LYS A 58 8.64 9.63 5.87
C LYS A 58 7.22 9.57 5.26
N LYS A 59 7.03 8.89 4.13
CA LYS A 59 5.71 8.67 3.52
C LYS A 59 5.19 7.29 3.91
N LEU A 60 3.93 7.21 4.30
CA LEU A 60 3.25 5.94 4.51
C LEU A 60 3.18 5.23 3.16
N LEU A 61 3.55 3.94 3.11
CA LEU A 61 3.38 3.10 1.93
C LEU A 61 2.16 2.21 2.08
N ALA A 62 2.10 1.48 3.19
CA ALA A 62 1.01 0.55 3.47
C ALA A 62 0.77 0.39 4.99
N THR A 63 -0.42 -0.10 5.31
CA THR A 63 -0.78 -0.56 6.65
C THR A 63 -1.01 -2.07 6.61
N LEU A 64 -0.32 -2.83 7.45
CA LEU A 64 -0.57 -4.25 7.64
C LEU A 64 -1.84 -4.44 8.48
N ARG A 65 -2.87 -5.03 7.88
CA ARG A 65 -4.17 -5.25 8.53
C ARG A 65 -4.07 -6.41 9.51
N PRO A 66 -4.41 -6.21 10.81
CA PRO A 66 -4.31 -7.29 11.80
C PRO A 66 -5.26 -8.46 11.57
N LYS A 67 -6.38 -8.23 10.86
CA LYS A 67 -7.47 -9.21 10.69
C LYS A 67 -7.11 -10.34 9.72
N ASP A 68 -6.51 -9.97 8.59
CA ASP A 68 -6.25 -10.86 7.46
C ASP A 68 -4.78 -10.87 7.00
N GLY A 69 -3.92 -10.04 7.61
CA GLY A 69 -2.52 -9.94 7.23
C GLY A 69 -2.29 -9.24 5.90
N TYR A 70 -3.31 -8.62 5.32
CA TYR A 70 -3.23 -7.95 4.02
C TYR A 70 -2.72 -6.51 4.15
N LEU A 71 -2.05 -6.03 3.10
CA LEU A 71 -1.59 -4.65 3.01
C LEU A 71 -2.73 -3.76 2.51
N ALA A 72 -3.11 -2.79 3.32
CA ALA A 72 -3.90 -1.65 2.87
C ALA A 72 -2.95 -0.57 2.34
N LEU A 73 -2.95 -0.35 1.03
CA LEU A 73 -2.10 0.65 0.40
C LEU A 73 -2.54 2.07 0.77
N SER A 74 -1.56 2.94 0.93
CA SER A 74 -1.75 4.39 0.86
C SER A 74 -1.64 4.86 -0.60
N ILE A 75 -1.86 6.15 -0.83
CA ILE A 75 -1.62 6.77 -2.15
C ILE A 75 -0.17 6.61 -2.61
N GLU A 76 0.82 6.76 -1.72
CA GLU A 76 2.23 6.63 -2.11
C GLU A 76 2.60 5.17 -2.44
N GLY A 77 2.07 4.22 -1.68
CA GLY A 77 2.24 2.79 -1.96
C GLY A 77 1.60 2.39 -3.29
N GLY A 78 0.38 2.89 -3.57
CA GLY A 78 -0.31 2.67 -4.84
C GLY A 78 0.45 3.25 -6.03
N LYS A 79 0.99 4.47 -5.91
CA LYS A 79 1.83 5.08 -6.95
C LYS A 79 3.07 4.24 -7.26
N ARG A 80 3.74 3.70 -6.24
CA ARG A 80 4.89 2.81 -6.43
C ARG A 80 4.51 1.55 -7.17
N LEU A 81 3.47 0.85 -6.72
CA LEU A 81 3.00 -0.36 -7.40
C LEU A 81 2.59 -0.09 -8.85
N ALA A 82 1.94 1.04 -9.13
CA ALA A 82 1.58 1.43 -10.48
C ALA A 82 2.80 1.68 -11.39
N MET A 83 3.96 2.06 -10.84
CA MET A 83 5.21 2.20 -11.60
C MET A 83 5.92 0.84 -11.81
N ILE A 84 5.71 -0.12 -10.90
CA ILE A 84 6.40 -1.41 -10.90
C ILE A 84 5.66 -2.43 -11.78
N ILE A 85 4.35 -2.52 -11.60
CA ILE A 85 3.51 -3.49 -12.28
C ILE A 85 3.07 -2.86 -13.60
N PRO A 86 3.24 -3.49 -14.77
CA PRO A 86 2.74 -2.94 -16.03
C PRO A 86 1.20 -3.03 -16.14
N PRO A 87 0.53 -2.09 -16.82
CA PRO A 87 -0.90 -2.21 -17.11
C PRO A 87 -1.18 -3.47 -17.96
N PRO A 88 -2.38 -4.08 -17.84
CA PRO A 88 -3.57 -3.60 -17.13
C PRO A 88 -3.64 -3.99 -15.65
N ARG A 89 -2.66 -4.76 -15.13
CA ARG A 89 -2.77 -5.39 -13.80
C ARG A 89 -3.05 -4.40 -12.67
N TYR A 90 -4.05 -4.66 -11.83
CA TYR A 90 -4.52 -3.79 -10.75
C TYR A 90 -4.96 -2.37 -11.16
N ARG A 91 -5.37 -2.16 -12.42
CA ARG A 91 -5.94 -0.88 -12.87
C ARG A 91 -7.45 -0.97 -13.01
N VAL A 92 -8.11 0.15 -12.72
CA VAL A 92 -9.48 0.43 -13.11
C VAL A 92 -9.48 1.82 -13.74
N VAL A 93 -9.89 1.91 -15.00
CA VAL A 93 -9.90 3.15 -15.78
C VAL A 93 -11.30 3.75 -15.75
N PRO A 94 -11.50 4.89 -15.06
CA PRO A 94 -12.80 5.55 -14.99
C PRO A 94 -13.05 6.42 -16.23
N ARG A 95 -14.31 6.81 -16.44
CA ARG A 95 -14.68 7.92 -17.31
C ARG A 95 -14.08 9.24 -16.82
N GLU A 96 -13.78 10.13 -17.75
CA GLU A 96 -13.13 11.41 -17.46
C GLU A 96 -14.00 12.35 -16.61
N ASP A 97 -15.32 12.32 -16.84
CA ASP A 97 -16.31 13.15 -16.14
C ASP A 97 -16.44 12.88 -14.64
N VAL A 98 -15.95 11.73 -14.15
CA VAL A 98 -15.97 11.38 -12.72
C VAL A 98 -14.65 11.62 -11.99
N ILE A 99 -13.57 11.98 -12.70
CA ILE A 99 -12.21 12.10 -12.12
C ILE A 99 -12.15 13.07 -10.94
N GLU A 100 -12.81 14.24 -11.05
CA GLU A 100 -12.80 15.26 -9.98
C GLU A 100 -13.49 14.80 -8.69
N PHE A 101 -14.41 13.84 -8.77
CA PHE A 101 -15.01 13.20 -7.59
C PHE A 101 -14.06 12.18 -6.97
N LEU A 102 -13.37 11.38 -7.80
CA LEU A 102 -12.40 10.38 -7.33
C LEU A 102 -11.20 11.02 -6.65
N LYS A 103 -10.69 12.14 -7.18
CA LYS A 103 -9.61 12.93 -6.55
C LYS A 103 -9.97 13.43 -5.15
N LYS A 104 -11.26 13.58 -4.84
CA LYS A 104 -11.79 13.95 -3.51
C LYS A 104 -11.97 12.74 -2.58
N GLY A 105 -11.54 11.54 -2.98
CA GLY A 105 -11.65 10.31 -2.19
C GLY A 105 -13.04 9.68 -2.22
N ARG A 106 -13.85 9.98 -3.24
CA ARG A 106 -15.16 9.32 -3.44
C ARG A 106 -14.98 7.96 -4.11
N ASN A 107 -16.01 7.12 -3.98
CA ASN A 107 -16.01 5.78 -4.56
C ASN A 107 -16.21 5.83 -6.09
N LEU A 108 -15.56 4.90 -6.81
CA LEU A 108 -15.83 4.64 -8.21
C LEU A 108 -16.99 3.64 -8.34
N PHE A 109 -18.05 4.02 -9.07
CA PHE A 109 -19.17 3.12 -9.37
C PHE A 109 -18.95 2.39 -10.69
N ALA A 110 -19.40 1.13 -10.77
CA ALA A 110 -19.19 0.24 -11.92
C ALA A 110 -19.62 0.82 -13.28
N LYS A 111 -20.75 1.54 -13.33
CA LYS A 111 -21.24 2.18 -14.57
C LYS A 111 -20.31 3.25 -15.16
N HIS A 112 -19.32 3.72 -14.39
CA HIS A 112 -18.35 4.72 -14.83
C HIS A 112 -16.98 4.11 -15.16
N VAL A 113 -16.83 2.79 -15.17
CA VAL A 113 -15.60 2.09 -15.56
C VAL A 113 -15.60 1.89 -17.08
N ILE A 114 -14.49 2.23 -17.75
CA ILE A 114 -14.29 2.01 -19.20
C ILE A 114 -13.46 0.74 -19.42
N GLU A 115 -12.40 0.55 -18.64
CA GLU A 115 -11.51 -0.62 -18.72
C GLU A 115 -11.08 -1.03 -17.30
N CYS A 116 -10.74 -2.30 -17.12
CA CYS A 116 -10.14 -2.82 -15.89
C CYS A 116 -9.23 -4.01 -16.18
N ASP A 117 -8.40 -4.36 -15.21
CA ASP A 117 -7.74 -5.67 -15.18
C ASP A 117 -8.78 -6.79 -15.38
N PRO A 118 -8.55 -7.76 -16.30
CA PRO A 118 -9.50 -8.85 -16.53
C PRO A 118 -9.54 -9.91 -15.42
N GLU A 119 -8.57 -9.92 -14.50
CA GLU A 119 -8.54 -10.77 -13.30
C GLU A 119 -9.14 -10.07 -12.08
#